data_AF-A0A5J4Z732-F1
#
_entry.id   AF-A0A5J4Z732-F1
#
_cell.length_a   1.000
_cell.length_b   1.000
_cell.length_c   1.000
_cell.angle_alpha   90.00
_cell.angle_beta   90.00
_cell.angle_gamma   90.00
#
_symmetry.space_group_name_H-M   'P 1'
#
loop_
_entity.id
_entity.type
_entity.pdbx_description
1 polymer ?
#
loop_
_entity_poly.entity_id
_entity_poly.type
_entity_poly.pdbx_seq_one_letter_code
_entity_poly.pdbx_strand_id
1 'polypeptide(L)'
;MFSGSRGGVLARPGSRLVNTVIFVSFVVVGLALLVTKITFKSHHGVQVMPPFGVRCSFSTDTQLRSPHGTRSFLQLMEERGSSNAYDQGGSALHANTSSTQVKLEIIVLTMSRAAALQRLLESLVRADYLGDSADLRVLVDRAPDTGGVDEETVESVTDFHWPHGQKRMVVQGVNQGLERQWIHAWPNPLGSGSASGSSPKYVIILEDDLEVSPLFWEFVKGADLAYGSDPRVAGYTLQRATLRANQTLTKCPILVDSKQNPAFMYRLVGSWGFAPKAAVWRDFLEYYWQHIQNATYDPSVKNLVPSSWYKRQRGKGTMWTMWFIRFCHERDLFVVYGNFVADVQGKDRHRKRTPVTLAANWRESGVHYNSLFAQGRDFDLLSMDARSQIRFPLRPVFLDWDGEPMNDLTLL
;
A
#
# COMPACT_ATOMS: atom_id res chain seq x y z
N MET A 1 -49.06 -33.93 -59.29
CA MET A 1 -49.91 -35.11 -59.54
C MET A 1 -49.34 -36.28 -58.75
N PHE A 2 -50.19 -36.90 -57.92
CA PHE A 2 -50.22 -38.28 -57.36
C PHE A 2 -48.92 -39.10 -57.28
N SER A 3 -48.59 -39.85 -56.22
CA SER A 3 -49.36 -40.51 -55.12
C SER A 3 -48.34 -40.97 -54.05
N GLY A 4 -48.56 -40.92 -52.74
CA GLY A 4 -49.38 -41.85 -51.92
C GLY A 4 -48.55 -43.08 -51.48
N SER A 5 -48.53 -43.59 -50.24
CA SER A 5 -49.46 -43.47 -49.12
C SER A 5 -48.93 -44.18 -47.83
N ARG A 6 -49.37 -43.66 -46.65
CA ARG A 6 -49.83 -44.30 -45.37
C ARG A 6 -48.87 -45.22 -44.56
N GLY A 7 -48.87 -45.26 -43.21
CA GLY A 7 -49.70 -44.68 -42.12
C GLY A 7 -48.95 -44.79 -40.76
N GLY A 8 -49.19 -43.92 -39.76
CA GLY A 8 -50.10 -44.12 -38.59
C GLY A 8 -49.59 -45.21 -37.62
N VAL A 9 -49.26 -45.00 -36.33
CA VAL A 9 -50.14 -44.61 -35.20
C VAL A 9 -49.31 -44.23 -33.93
N LEU A 10 -49.90 -43.35 -33.10
CA LEU A 10 -49.70 -42.94 -31.68
C LEU A 10 -49.15 -44.02 -30.69
N ALA A 11 -48.61 -43.80 -29.46
CA ALA A 11 -48.62 -42.73 -28.44
C ALA A 11 -47.43 -42.89 -27.43
N ARG A 12 -47.20 -41.84 -26.61
CA ARG A 12 -46.22 -41.58 -25.51
C ARG A 12 -46.30 -42.52 -24.28
N PRO A 13 -45.60 -42.27 -23.13
CA PRO A 13 -44.20 -41.86 -22.86
C PRO A 13 -43.49 -42.80 -21.84
N GLY A 14 -42.16 -42.74 -21.72
CA GLY A 14 -41.43 -43.46 -20.68
C GLY A 14 -40.05 -42.85 -20.40
N SER A 15 -39.97 -42.10 -19.30
CA SER A 15 -38.75 -41.59 -18.68
C SER A 15 -37.72 -42.68 -18.39
N ARG A 16 -36.45 -42.46 -18.70
CA ARG A 16 -35.31 -43.06 -17.98
C ARG A 16 -34.08 -42.16 -18.12
N LEU A 17 -33.69 -41.58 -16.97
CA LEU A 17 -32.38 -40.97 -16.75
C LEU A 17 -31.29 -42.01 -17.08
N VAL A 18 -30.28 -41.59 -17.84
CA VAL A 18 -29.01 -42.31 -17.95
C VAL A 18 -28.09 -41.75 -16.87
N ASN A 19 -27.96 -42.52 -15.78
CA ASN A 19 -26.89 -42.31 -14.80
C ASN A 19 -25.61 -42.93 -15.36
N THR A 20 -24.67 -42.11 -15.83
CA THR A 20 -23.29 -42.52 -16.02
C THR A 20 -22.59 -42.51 -14.66
N VAL A 21 -22.37 -43.69 -14.10
CA VAL A 21 -21.55 -43.90 -12.90
C VAL A 21 -20.08 -43.81 -13.32
N ILE A 22 -19.37 -42.77 -12.89
CA ILE A 22 -17.91 -42.72 -12.93
C ILE A 22 -17.39 -43.27 -11.60
N PHE A 23 -16.73 -44.42 -11.67
CA PHE A 23 -15.93 -44.95 -10.57
C PHE A 23 -14.69 -44.06 -10.39
N VAL A 24 -14.57 -43.41 -9.23
CA VAL A 24 -13.29 -42.85 -8.76
C VAL A 24 -12.92 -43.61 -7.49
N SER A 25 -11.90 -44.46 -7.60
CA SER A 25 -11.31 -45.19 -6.50
C SER A 25 -10.62 -44.21 -5.54
N PHE A 26 -11.09 -44.15 -4.29
CA PHE A 26 -10.38 -43.50 -3.20
C PHE A 26 -9.35 -44.48 -2.62
N VAL A 27 -8.06 -44.16 -2.76
CA VAL A 27 -7.00 -44.75 -1.96
C VAL A 27 -6.95 -43.98 -0.64
N VAL A 28 -7.36 -44.63 0.44
CA VAL A 28 -7.23 -44.14 1.82
C VAL A 28 -5.83 -44.48 2.32
N VAL A 29 -4.97 -43.48 2.51
CA VAL A 29 -3.75 -43.60 3.31
C VAL A 29 -4.04 -42.98 4.67
N GLY A 30 -4.06 -43.82 5.70
CA GLY A 30 -4.25 -43.39 7.08
C GLY A 30 -3.02 -42.68 7.63
N LEU A 31 -3.25 -41.54 8.30
CA LEU A 31 -2.28 -40.90 9.17
C LEU A 31 -2.89 -40.82 10.57
N ALA A 32 -2.36 -41.65 11.49
CA ALA A 32 -2.74 -41.64 12.89
C ALA A 32 -2.15 -40.41 13.58
N LEU A 33 -3.02 -39.52 14.07
CA LEU A 33 -2.64 -38.40 14.94
C LEU A 33 -2.59 -38.88 16.39
N LEU A 34 -1.39 -38.80 16.98
CA LEU A 34 -1.12 -38.99 18.39
C LEU A 34 -1.65 -37.76 19.16
N VAL A 35 -2.78 -37.92 19.86
CA VAL A 35 -3.31 -36.90 20.78
C VAL A 35 -2.70 -37.11 22.16
N THR A 36 -1.73 -36.29 22.52
CA THR A 36 -1.23 -36.22 23.90
C THR A 36 -2.15 -35.31 24.72
N LYS A 37 -2.95 -35.92 25.61
CA LYS A 37 -3.69 -35.22 26.67
C LYS A 37 -2.70 -34.59 27.65
N ILE A 38 -2.72 -33.27 27.79
CA ILE A 38 -2.14 -32.57 28.94
C ILE A 38 -3.30 -32.12 29.83
N THR A 39 -3.40 -32.74 31.00
CA THR A 39 -4.34 -32.39 32.07
C THR A 39 -3.71 -31.34 32.98
N PHE A 40 -4.29 -30.14 33.07
CA PHE A 40 -3.99 -29.19 34.14
C PHE A 40 -5.00 -29.35 35.29
N LYS A 41 -4.50 -29.66 36.48
CA LYS A 41 -5.26 -29.68 37.74
C LYS A 41 -5.48 -28.25 38.23
N SER A 42 -6.73 -27.90 38.50
CA SER A 42 -7.13 -26.70 39.25
C SER A 42 -6.97 -26.92 40.75
N HIS A 43 -6.42 -25.95 41.47
CA HIS A 43 -6.64 -25.81 42.92
C HIS A 43 -7.33 -24.48 43.21
N HIS A 44 -8.48 -24.58 43.88
CA HIS A 44 -9.21 -23.48 44.50
C HIS A 44 -8.53 -23.07 45.81
N GLY A 45 -8.55 -21.77 46.08
CA GLY A 45 -8.28 -21.18 47.38
C GLY A 45 -8.79 -19.74 47.39
N VAL A 46 -10.04 -19.57 47.82
CA VAL A 46 -10.70 -18.28 48.05
C VAL A 46 -10.36 -17.80 49.47
N GLN A 47 -10.03 -16.52 49.63
CA GLN A 47 -10.30 -15.80 50.88
C GLN A 47 -10.52 -14.30 50.62
N VAL A 48 -11.41 -13.72 51.43
CA VAL A 48 -12.21 -12.52 51.16
C VAL A 48 -11.94 -11.44 52.24
N MET A 49 -11.69 -10.19 51.80
CA MET A 49 -12.03 -8.88 52.43
C MET A 49 -11.30 -8.31 53.67
N PRO A 50 -11.44 -6.98 54.01
CA PRO A 50 -11.89 -5.77 53.27
C PRO A 50 -10.99 -4.50 53.55
N PRO A 51 -11.47 -3.22 53.64
CA PRO A 51 -10.95 -2.12 52.83
C PRO A 51 -10.21 -1.03 53.63
N PHE A 52 -9.26 -0.33 53.02
CA PHE A 52 -8.81 0.96 53.55
C PHE A 52 -8.84 2.01 52.45
N GLY A 53 -9.78 2.94 52.61
CA GLY A 53 -9.84 4.16 51.85
C GLY A 53 -8.73 5.10 52.28
N VAL A 54 -8.06 5.70 51.30
CA VAL A 54 -7.34 6.95 51.48
C VAL A 54 -7.71 7.85 50.30
N ARG A 55 -8.47 8.90 50.62
CA ARG A 55 -8.59 10.09 49.78
C ARG A 55 -7.25 10.82 49.83
N CYS A 56 -6.59 10.99 48.69
CA CYS A 56 -5.58 12.02 48.51
C CYS A 56 -5.96 12.87 47.30
N SER A 57 -6.44 14.07 47.58
CA SER A 57 -6.51 15.18 46.65
C SER A 57 -5.11 15.74 46.43
N PHE A 58 -4.64 15.73 45.18
CA PHE A 58 -3.56 16.61 44.73
C PHE A 58 -3.94 17.26 43.41
N SER A 59 -4.20 18.56 43.49
CA SER A 59 -4.01 19.50 42.40
C SER A 59 -2.51 19.69 42.20
N THR A 60 -2.02 19.56 40.97
CA THR A 60 -1.07 20.50 40.37
C THR A 60 -0.86 20.14 38.91
N ASP A 61 -0.95 21.18 38.08
CA ASP A 61 -0.37 21.27 36.74
C ASP A 61 0.88 20.39 36.57
N THR A 62 0.87 19.54 35.56
CA THR A 62 2.11 19.05 34.97
C THR A 62 1.92 19.03 33.46
N GLN A 63 2.25 20.16 32.83
CA GLN A 63 2.55 20.14 31.40
C GLN A 63 3.72 19.17 31.18
N LEU A 64 3.42 18.06 30.53
CA LEU A 64 4.40 17.19 29.89
C LEU A 64 5.10 18.00 28.79
N ARG A 65 6.21 18.65 29.14
CA ARG A 65 7.16 19.16 28.17
C ARG A 65 7.84 17.97 27.48
N SER A 66 7.56 17.81 26.19
CA SER A 66 8.30 16.93 25.28
C SER A 66 9.80 17.32 25.28
N PRO A 67 10.74 16.37 25.48
CA PRO A 67 12.16 16.67 25.50
C PRO A 67 12.80 16.49 24.12
N HIS A 68 12.21 17.00 23.05
CA HIS A 68 12.87 17.03 21.74
C HIS A 68 12.72 18.42 21.12
N GLY A 69 13.83 19.15 21.04
CA GLY A 69 13.92 20.41 20.32
C GLY A 69 13.45 20.21 18.89
N THR A 70 12.37 20.87 18.52
CA THR A 70 11.73 20.76 17.21
C THR A 70 12.60 21.52 16.19
N ARG A 71 13.49 20.80 15.51
CA ARG A 71 14.19 21.37 14.34
C ARG A 71 13.19 21.43 13.18
N SER A 72 13.25 22.49 12.37
CA SER A 72 12.38 22.57 11.19
C SER A 72 12.82 21.52 10.16
N PHE A 73 11.86 20.96 9.42
CA PHE A 73 12.12 19.99 8.36
C PHE A 73 13.13 20.51 7.32
N LEU A 74 13.05 21.81 7.01
CA LEU A 74 13.94 22.46 6.06
C LEU A 74 15.36 22.61 6.62
N GLN A 75 15.50 22.88 7.91
CA GLN A 75 16.81 22.89 8.56
C GLN A 75 17.46 21.49 8.54
N LEU A 76 16.67 20.41 8.66
CA LEU A 76 17.16 19.05 8.45
C LEU A 76 17.57 18.79 6.99
N MET A 77 16.96 19.43 6.01
CA MET A 77 17.31 19.29 4.59
C MET A 77 18.54 20.14 4.20
N GLU A 78 18.62 21.39 4.66
CA GLU A 78 19.71 22.34 4.38
C GLU A 78 21.04 21.90 5.01
N GLU A 79 21.03 21.47 6.28
CA GLU A 79 22.24 20.93 6.94
C GLU A 79 22.76 19.67 6.24
N ARG A 80 21.89 18.90 5.58
CA ARG A 80 22.25 17.66 4.87
C ARG A 80 22.68 17.90 3.42
N GLY A 81 22.21 18.97 2.78
CA GLY A 81 22.64 19.41 1.44
C GLY A 81 24.04 20.01 1.39
N SER A 82 24.54 20.57 2.51
CA SER A 82 25.85 21.23 2.59
C SER A 82 27.07 20.30 2.71
N SER A 83 26.89 18.97 2.77
CA SER A 83 28.02 18.05 3.00
C SER A 83 28.67 17.46 1.74
N ASN A 84 28.28 17.88 0.53
CA ASN A 84 29.00 17.58 -0.71
C ASN A 84 28.76 18.66 -1.77
N ALA A 85 29.51 19.75 -1.70
CA ALA A 85 29.61 20.71 -2.79
C ALA A 85 31.07 21.13 -2.96
N TYR A 86 31.73 20.59 -3.99
CA TYR A 86 32.78 21.34 -4.67
C TYR A 86 32.07 22.35 -5.59
N ASP A 87 32.29 23.61 -5.23
CA ASP A 87 32.14 24.89 -5.92
C ASP A 87 31.77 24.89 -7.43
N GLN A 88 30.69 25.61 -7.81
CA GLN A 88 30.78 26.95 -8.42
C GLN A 88 29.38 27.52 -8.74
N GLY A 89 29.11 28.71 -8.20
CA GLY A 89 28.27 29.75 -8.82
C GLY A 89 26.76 29.50 -8.94
N GLY A 90 26.00 29.77 -7.87
CA GLY A 90 24.54 29.86 -7.93
C GLY A 90 23.99 30.75 -6.82
N SER A 91 23.46 31.91 -7.19
CA SER A 91 22.87 32.92 -6.31
C SER A 91 21.86 32.32 -5.33
N ALA A 92 22.11 32.50 -4.03
CA ALA A 92 21.21 32.11 -2.94
C ALA A 92 19.92 32.92 -3.02
N LEU A 93 18.82 32.27 -3.41
CA LEU A 93 17.48 32.77 -3.14
C LEU A 93 17.19 32.50 -1.66
N HIS A 94 17.34 33.54 -0.84
CA HIS A 94 16.80 33.56 0.52
C HIS A 94 15.27 33.49 0.43
N ALA A 95 14.73 32.28 0.41
CA ALA A 95 13.30 32.04 0.63
C ALA A 95 13.04 32.09 2.13
N ASN A 96 12.22 33.06 2.54
CA ASN A 96 11.67 33.20 3.89
C ASN A 96 10.77 31.99 4.18
N THR A 97 11.30 30.95 4.80
CA THR A 97 10.67 29.62 4.93
C THR A 97 9.90 29.48 6.23
N SER A 98 8.61 29.84 6.21
CA SER A 98 7.69 29.36 7.23
C SER A 98 7.59 27.83 7.12
N SER A 99 7.84 27.13 8.23
CA SER A 99 7.58 25.70 8.35
C SER A 99 6.07 25.47 8.35
N THR A 100 5.45 25.40 7.17
CA THR A 100 4.01 25.14 7.10
C THR A 100 3.78 23.70 7.53
N GLN A 101 3.23 23.52 8.73
CA GLN A 101 2.57 22.26 9.10
C GLN A 101 1.58 21.92 7.98
N VAL A 102 1.66 20.70 7.49
CA VAL A 102 0.76 20.20 6.45
C VAL A 102 -0.21 19.19 7.04
N LYS A 103 -1.27 18.94 6.31
CA LYS A 103 -2.26 17.92 6.66
C LYS A 103 -2.11 16.73 5.71
N LEU A 104 -1.82 15.57 6.28
CA LEU A 104 -1.84 14.26 5.63
C LEU A 104 -3.19 13.58 5.91
N GLU A 105 -3.72 12.86 4.94
CA GLU A 105 -4.75 11.85 5.19
C GLU A 105 -4.25 10.47 4.76
N ILE A 106 -4.36 9.52 5.67
CA ILE A 106 -3.97 8.12 5.49
C ILE A 106 -5.27 7.34 5.27
N ILE A 107 -5.40 6.73 4.11
CA ILE A 107 -6.58 5.94 3.74
C ILE A 107 -6.17 4.46 3.75
N VAL A 108 -6.77 3.68 4.65
CA VAL A 108 -6.53 2.25 4.77
C VAL A 108 -7.69 1.48 4.16
N LEU A 109 -7.40 0.58 3.22
CA LEU A 109 -8.35 -0.34 2.61
C LEU A 109 -8.27 -1.69 3.32
N THR A 110 -9.42 -2.23 3.73
CA THR A 110 -9.52 -3.52 4.41
C THR A 110 -10.85 -4.21 4.13
N MET A 111 -10.98 -5.48 4.50
CA MET A 111 -12.23 -6.24 4.39
C MET A 111 -12.47 -7.13 5.61
N SER A 112 -11.63 -8.15 5.82
CA SER A 112 -11.87 -9.21 6.81
C SER A 112 -10.57 -9.80 7.36
N ARG A 113 -9.63 -8.94 7.76
CA ARG A 113 -8.30 -9.33 8.26
C ARG A 113 -7.89 -8.47 9.46
N ALA A 114 -8.66 -8.55 10.55
CA ALA A 114 -8.45 -7.73 11.75
C ALA A 114 -7.00 -7.73 12.26
N ALA A 115 -6.33 -8.90 12.32
CA ALA A 115 -4.94 -8.99 12.77
C ALA A 115 -3.94 -8.27 11.84
N ALA A 116 -4.16 -8.35 10.52
CA ALA A 116 -3.33 -7.64 9.54
C ALA A 116 -3.51 -6.13 9.66
N LEU A 117 -4.78 -5.70 9.73
CA LEU A 117 -5.15 -4.32 9.92
C LEU A 117 -4.56 -3.74 11.22
N GLN A 118 -4.69 -4.44 12.33
CA GLN A 118 -4.13 -4.02 13.62
C GLN A 118 -2.62 -3.79 13.53
N ARG A 119 -1.88 -4.70 12.89
CA ARG A 119 -0.44 -4.55 12.67
C ARG A 119 -0.10 -3.30 11.85
N LEU A 120 -0.84 -3.04 10.77
CA LEU A 120 -0.68 -1.82 9.99
C LEU A 120 -0.92 -0.58 10.86
N LEU A 121 -2.06 -0.52 11.54
CA LEU A 121 -2.48 0.60 12.38
C LEU A 121 -1.46 0.90 13.49
N GLU A 122 -0.93 -0.13 14.15
CA GLU A 122 0.14 0.01 15.15
C GLU A 122 1.44 0.56 14.54
N SER A 123 1.80 0.14 13.33
CA SER A 123 2.97 0.70 12.64
C SER A 123 2.78 2.17 12.26
N LEU A 124 1.56 2.56 11.88
CA LEU A 124 1.20 3.95 11.59
C LEU A 124 1.24 4.83 12.84
N VAL A 125 0.89 4.31 14.02
CA VAL A 125 1.02 5.02 15.30
C VAL A 125 2.49 5.29 15.64
N ARG A 126 3.40 4.39 15.30
CA ARG A 126 4.84 4.55 15.59
C ARG A 126 5.57 5.49 14.62
N ALA A 127 4.91 5.98 13.57
CA ALA A 127 5.55 6.81 12.57
C ALA A 127 5.83 8.25 13.04
N ASP A 128 6.93 8.81 12.55
CA ASP A 128 7.32 10.20 12.77
C ASP A 128 6.63 11.09 11.72
N TYR A 129 5.59 11.81 12.15
CA TYR A 129 4.85 12.75 11.31
C TYR A 129 5.49 14.14 11.22
N LEU A 130 6.70 14.34 11.76
CA LEU A 130 7.44 15.60 11.67
C LEU A 130 6.67 16.82 12.21
N GLY A 131 5.79 16.59 13.19
CA GLY A 131 4.91 17.59 13.77
C GLY A 131 3.72 18.00 12.87
N ASP A 132 3.51 17.32 11.74
CA ASP A 132 2.33 17.47 10.90
C ASP A 132 1.13 16.69 11.47
N SER A 133 -0.08 17.09 11.08
CA SER A 133 -1.30 16.34 11.40
C SER A 133 -1.54 15.24 10.36
N ALA A 134 -1.98 14.06 10.83
CA ALA A 134 -2.33 12.93 9.98
C ALA A 134 -3.72 12.41 10.35
N ASP A 135 -4.71 12.68 9.50
CA ASP A 135 -6.04 12.06 9.64
C ASP A 135 -6.00 10.62 9.13
N LEU A 136 -6.66 9.70 9.84
CA LEU A 136 -6.81 8.30 9.47
C LEU A 136 -8.23 8.04 9.00
N ARG A 137 -8.38 7.46 7.81
CA ARG A 137 -9.65 6.99 7.25
C ARG A 137 -9.54 5.51 6.92
N VAL A 138 -10.33 4.66 7.56
CA VAL A 138 -10.39 3.22 7.27
C VAL A 138 -11.65 2.92 6.45
N LEU A 139 -11.46 2.34 5.27
CA LEU A 139 -12.53 1.89 4.37
C LEU A 139 -12.66 0.37 4.50
N VAL A 140 -13.77 -0.08 5.10
CA VAL A 140 -14.05 -1.50 5.33
C VAL A 140 -15.00 -1.99 4.24
N ASP A 141 -14.51 -2.89 3.39
CA ASP A 141 -15.31 -3.53 2.35
C ASP A 141 -16.10 -4.73 2.89
N ARG A 142 -17.08 -5.18 2.11
CA ARG A 142 -17.91 -6.34 2.45
C ARG A 142 -17.42 -7.60 1.77
N ALA A 143 -17.74 -8.76 2.33
CA ALA A 143 -17.48 -10.03 1.66
C ALA A 143 -18.26 -10.11 0.32
N PRO A 144 -17.64 -10.55 -0.79
CA PRO A 144 -18.28 -10.58 -2.11
C PRO A 144 -19.47 -11.55 -2.17
N ASP A 145 -19.39 -12.70 -1.48
CA ASP A 145 -20.38 -13.77 -1.59
C ASP A 145 -21.59 -13.55 -0.68
N THR A 146 -21.39 -12.97 0.50
CA THR A 146 -22.45 -12.81 1.51
C THR A 146 -22.94 -11.37 1.66
N GLY A 147 -22.17 -10.38 1.20
CA GLY A 147 -22.39 -8.97 1.53
C GLY A 147 -22.20 -8.65 3.02
N GLY A 148 -21.71 -9.62 3.81
CA GLY A 148 -21.45 -9.46 5.24
C GLY A 148 -20.29 -8.53 5.50
N VAL A 149 -20.29 -7.92 6.68
CA VAL A 149 -19.18 -7.15 7.22
C VAL A 149 -18.48 -8.01 8.25
N ASP A 150 -17.16 -7.98 8.27
CA ASP A 150 -16.37 -8.66 9.28
C ASP A 150 -16.41 -7.86 10.59
N GLU A 151 -17.13 -8.38 11.59
CA GLU A 151 -17.35 -7.70 12.87
C GLU A 151 -16.03 -7.48 13.62
N GLU A 152 -15.13 -8.47 13.62
CA GLU A 152 -13.81 -8.36 14.25
C GLU A 152 -12.98 -7.21 13.63
N THR A 153 -13.00 -7.07 12.31
CA THR A 153 -12.34 -5.96 11.61
C THR A 153 -12.96 -4.60 12.01
N VAL A 154 -14.28 -4.50 12.08
CA VAL A 154 -14.98 -3.26 12.49
C VAL A 154 -14.68 -2.90 13.95
N GLU A 155 -14.72 -3.87 14.85
CA GLU A 155 -14.39 -3.67 16.27
C GLU A 155 -12.95 -3.21 16.44
N SER A 156 -12.01 -3.85 15.72
CA SER A 156 -10.59 -3.48 15.76
C SER A 156 -10.36 -2.01 15.42
N VAL A 157 -11.09 -1.46 14.44
CA VAL A 157 -11.00 -0.03 14.08
C VAL A 157 -11.74 0.85 15.08
N THR A 158 -12.89 0.41 15.59
CA THR A 158 -13.74 1.18 16.51
C THR A 158 -12.98 1.52 17.78
N ASP A 159 -12.35 0.52 18.39
CA ASP A 159 -11.66 0.64 19.67
C ASP A 159 -10.25 1.22 19.54
N PHE A 160 -9.71 1.27 18.33
CA PHE A 160 -8.34 1.75 18.09
C PHE A 160 -8.15 3.24 18.42
N HIS A 161 -7.22 3.58 19.31
CA HIS A 161 -6.87 4.97 19.58
C HIS A 161 -5.91 5.52 18.51
N TRP A 162 -6.29 6.61 17.85
CA TRP A 162 -5.44 7.32 16.90
C TRP A 162 -4.93 8.65 17.48
N PRO A 163 -3.62 8.81 17.71
CA PRO A 163 -3.07 9.99 18.38
C PRO A 163 -2.63 11.12 17.43
N HIS A 164 -2.64 10.92 16.11
CA HIS A 164 -1.99 11.84 15.15
C HIS A 164 -2.96 12.78 14.40
N GLY A 165 -4.27 12.66 14.63
CA GLY A 165 -5.28 13.46 13.95
C GLY A 165 -6.69 12.89 14.14
N GLN A 166 -7.59 13.15 13.19
CA GLN A 166 -8.94 12.59 13.23
C GLN A 166 -8.97 11.15 12.74
N LYS A 167 -9.75 10.29 13.39
CA LYS A 167 -10.02 8.91 12.94
C LYS A 167 -11.44 8.82 12.40
N ARG A 168 -11.61 8.25 11.20
CA ARG A 168 -12.91 7.94 10.61
C ARG A 168 -12.91 6.52 10.05
N MET A 169 -14.04 5.83 10.20
CA MET A 169 -14.29 4.55 9.55
C MET A 169 -15.48 4.69 8.61
N VAL A 170 -15.39 4.07 7.44
CA VAL A 170 -16.48 3.97 6.47
C VAL A 170 -16.64 2.50 6.13
N VAL A 171 -17.75 1.91 6.56
CA VAL A 171 -18.16 0.58 6.13
C VAL A 171 -18.93 0.72 4.82
N GLN A 172 -18.49 0.05 3.77
CA GLN A 172 -19.13 0.14 2.46
C GLN A 172 -20.57 -0.36 2.52
N GLY A 173 -21.45 0.16 1.68
CA GLY A 173 -22.85 -0.32 1.58
C GLY A 173 -22.99 -1.64 0.84
N VAL A 174 -22.07 -1.90 -0.10
CA VAL A 174 -22.00 -3.11 -0.94
C VAL A 174 -20.53 -3.47 -1.15
N ASN A 175 -20.24 -4.73 -1.51
CA ASN A 175 -18.88 -5.13 -1.91
C ASN A 175 -18.42 -4.27 -3.09
N GLN A 176 -17.30 -3.58 -2.91
CA GLN A 176 -16.67 -2.78 -3.96
C GLN A 176 -15.66 -3.63 -4.75
N GLY A 177 -14.94 -4.52 -4.06
CA GLY A 177 -13.80 -5.22 -4.63
C GLY A 177 -12.58 -4.30 -4.76
N LEU A 178 -11.40 -4.92 -4.92
CA LEU A 178 -10.12 -4.23 -4.76
C LEU A 178 -9.94 -3.02 -5.70
N GLU A 179 -10.28 -3.17 -6.99
CA GLU A 179 -10.11 -2.08 -7.96
C GLU A 179 -10.98 -0.88 -7.60
N ARG A 180 -12.25 -1.09 -7.29
CA ARG A 180 -13.16 0.00 -6.95
C ARG A 180 -12.83 0.64 -5.61
N GLN A 181 -12.38 -0.13 -4.62
CA GLN A 181 -11.90 0.43 -3.35
C GLN A 181 -10.79 1.46 -3.58
N TRP A 182 -9.81 1.15 -4.43
CA TRP A 182 -8.75 2.08 -4.81
C TRP A 182 -9.29 3.31 -5.56
N ILE A 183 -10.14 3.11 -6.57
CA ILE A 183 -10.69 4.22 -7.39
C ILE A 183 -11.57 5.15 -6.55
N HIS A 184 -12.34 4.62 -5.59
CA HIS A 184 -13.22 5.41 -4.72
C HIS A 184 -12.54 5.91 -3.45
N ALA A 185 -11.29 5.55 -3.18
CA ALA A 185 -10.58 5.93 -1.95
C ALA A 185 -10.49 7.46 -1.78
N TRP A 186 -10.17 8.16 -2.88
CA TRP A 186 -9.98 9.61 -2.88
C TRP A 186 -10.64 10.29 -4.08
N PRO A 187 -11.98 10.46 -4.05
CA PRO A 187 -12.76 10.86 -5.23
C PRO A 187 -12.68 12.35 -5.56
N ASN A 188 -12.27 13.20 -4.61
CA ASN A 188 -12.21 14.66 -4.78
C ASN A 188 -10.86 15.22 -4.32
N PRO A 189 -9.79 14.99 -5.09
CA PRO A 189 -8.43 15.32 -4.67
C PRO A 189 -8.11 16.81 -4.63
N LEU A 190 -8.85 17.65 -5.36
CA LEU A 190 -8.63 19.11 -5.36
C LEU A 190 -9.69 19.89 -4.58
N GLY A 191 -10.78 19.23 -4.15
CA GLY A 191 -11.91 19.88 -3.51
C GLY A 191 -12.65 20.82 -4.46
N SER A 192 -13.98 20.89 -4.35
CA SER A 192 -14.72 22.03 -4.88
C SER A 192 -14.53 23.21 -3.91
N GLY A 193 -13.48 24.00 -4.07
CA GLY A 193 -13.38 25.34 -3.49
C GLY A 193 -13.63 25.49 -1.98
N SER A 194 -13.23 24.54 -1.14
CA SER A 194 -13.20 24.84 0.30
C SER A 194 -12.01 25.76 0.58
N ALA A 195 -12.28 27.07 0.51
CA ALA A 195 -11.44 28.14 1.03
C ALA A 195 -11.18 28.05 2.55
N SER A 196 -11.70 27.03 3.23
CA SER A 196 -11.26 26.63 4.57
C SER A 196 -10.19 25.56 4.41
N GLY A 197 -8.96 25.85 4.88
CA GLY A 197 -7.75 25.01 4.82
C GLY A 197 -7.83 23.67 5.56
N SER A 198 -8.89 22.91 5.33
CA SER A 198 -9.28 21.64 5.96
C SER A 198 -8.97 20.42 5.09
N SER A 199 -8.84 20.61 3.77
CA SER A 199 -8.48 19.53 2.85
C SER A 199 -7.02 19.10 3.08
N PRO A 200 -6.75 17.78 3.14
CA PRO A 200 -5.38 17.31 3.25
C PRO A 200 -4.58 17.74 2.01
N LYS A 201 -3.34 18.20 2.23
CA LYS A 201 -2.41 18.47 1.14
C LYS A 201 -1.91 17.16 0.52
N TYR A 202 -1.80 16.12 1.33
CA TYR A 202 -1.28 14.82 0.94
C TYR A 202 -2.26 13.70 1.28
N VAL A 203 -2.37 12.72 0.40
CA VAL A 203 -3.07 11.46 0.67
C VAL A 203 -2.12 10.32 0.42
N ILE A 204 -2.15 9.32 1.31
CA ILE A 204 -1.53 8.03 1.08
C ILE A 204 -2.56 6.92 1.24
N ILE A 205 -2.59 5.99 0.29
CA ILE A 205 -3.51 4.86 0.28
C ILE A 205 -2.71 3.59 0.59
N LEU A 206 -3.19 2.81 1.56
CA LEU A 206 -2.56 1.61 2.08
C LEU A 206 -3.57 0.46 2.11
N GLU A 207 -3.11 -0.77 1.89
CA GLU A 207 -3.87 -1.99 2.14
C GLU A 207 -3.49 -2.57 3.51
N ASP A 208 -4.40 -3.28 4.16
CA ASP A 208 -4.24 -3.84 5.51
C ASP A 208 -3.12 -4.87 5.68
N ASP A 209 -2.56 -5.43 4.59
CA ASP A 209 -1.45 -6.39 4.64
C ASP A 209 -0.06 -5.76 4.70
N LEU A 210 0.01 -4.44 4.88
CA LEU A 210 1.25 -3.69 4.97
C LEU A 210 1.68 -3.48 6.43
N GLU A 211 2.98 -3.26 6.62
CA GLU A 211 3.56 -2.63 7.81
C GLU A 211 4.44 -1.49 7.32
N VAL A 212 4.35 -0.30 7.91
CA VAL A 212 5.12 0.87 7.45
C VAL A 212 6.31 1.20 8.35
N SER A 213 7.37 1.71 7.73
CA SER A 213 8.53 2.28 8.41
C SER A 213 8.12 3.52 9.20
N PRO A 214 8.71 3.77 10.38
CA PRO A 214 8.48 5.02 11.09
C PRO A 214 8.86 6.28 10.29
N LEU A 215 9.63 6.13 9.21
CA LEU A 215 10.14 7.22 8.38
C LEU A 215 9.38 7.39 7.06
N PHE A 216 8.27 6.66 6.85
CA PHE A 216 7.54 6.73 5.57
C PHE A 216 7.11 8.15 5.22
N TRP A 217 6.68 8.93 6.22
CA TRP A 217 6.20 10.29 6.00
C TRP A 217 7.34 11.27 5.68
N GLU A 218 8.49 11.14 6.36
CA GLU A 218 9.67 11.94 6.03
C GLU A 218 10.10 11.74 4.57
N PHE A 219 10.03 10.50 4.08
CA PHE A 219 10.29 10.23 2.67
C PHE A 219 9.28 10.90 1.73
N VAL A 220 7.98 10.69 1.95
CA VAL A 220 6.94 11.23 1.05
C VAL A 220 6.97 12.76 1.02
N LYS A 221 7.03 13.40 2.20
CA LYS A 221 7.10 14.86 2.31
C LYS A 221 8.36 15.42 1.66
N GLY A 222 9.51 14.78 1.89
CA GLY A 222 10.78 15.20 1.29
C GLY A 222 10.82 14.99 -0.22
N ALA A 223 10.28 13.89 -0.72
CA ALA A 223 10.20 13.61 -2.15
C ALA A 223 9.33 14.65 -2.88
N ASP A 224 8.22 15.06 -2.27
CA ASP A 224 7.37 16.12 -2.83
C ASP A 224 8.04 17.49 -2.80
N LEU A 225 8.75 17.83 -1.73
CA LEU A 225 9.50 19.08 -1.68
C LEU A 225 10.64 19.12 -2.70
N ALA A 226 11.28 17.98 -2.97
CA ALA A 226 12.38 17.88 -3.93
C ALA A 226 11.89 17.81 -5.39
N TYR A 227 10.83 17.06 -5.67
CA TYR A 227 10.43 16.70 -7.04
C TYR A 227 8.98 17.04 -7.39
N GLY A 228 8.18 17.56 -6.46
CA GLY A 228 6.75 17.81 -6.67
C GLY A 228 6.44 18.88 -7.73
N SER A 229 7.40 19.75 -8.06
CA SER A 229 7.29 20.70 -9.16
C SER A 229 7.55 20.08 -10.54
N ASP A 230 8.16 18.90 -10.63
CA ASP A 230 8.36 18.20 -11.89
C ASP A 230 7.01 17.68 -12.42
N PRO A 231 6.58 18.09 -13.62
CA PRO A 231 5.30 17.68 -14.19
C PRO A 231 5.25 16.19 -14.53
N ARG A 232 6.40 15.53 -14.64
CA ARG A 232 6.50 14.09 -14.96
C ARG A 232 6.27 13.22 -13.73
N VAL A 233 6.27 13.77 -12.52
CA VAL A 233 6.02 13.01 -11.29
C VAL A 233 4.52 12.76 -11.13
N ALA A 234 4.14 11.48 -11.05
CA ALA A 234 2.77 11.04 -10.80
C ALA A 234 2.43 10.98 -9.30
N GLY A 235 3.44 10.68 -8.48
CA GLY A 235 3.29 10.44 -7.05
C GLY A 235 4.50 9.72 -6.47
N TYR A 236 4.33 9.23 -5.25
CA TYR A 236 5.37 8.64 -4.41
C TYR A 236 4.92 7.26 -3.93
N THR A 237 5.83 6.29 -3.85
CA THR A 237 5.51 4.96 -3.32
C THR A 237 6.40 4.59 -2.13
N LEU A 238 5.81 3.85 -1.18
CA LEU A 238 6.54 3.26 -0.05
C LEU A 238 7.15 1.90 -0.41
N GLN A 239 6.70 1.32 -1.52
CA GLN A 239 7.17 0.05 -2.00
C GLN A 239 8.63 0.14 -2.46
N ARG A 240 9.42 -0.89 -2.13
CA ARG A 240 10.71 -1.10 -2.79
C ARG A 240 10.53 -1.66 -4.21
N ALA A 241 11.18 -1.05 -5.20
CA ALA A 241 11.16 -1.58 -6.56
C ALA A 241 11.89 -2.94 -6.65
N THR A 242 11.16 -3.97 -7.10
CA THR A 242 11.67 -5.33 -7.33
C THR A 242 11.46 -5.81 -8.75
N LEU A 243 10.44 -5.28 -9.43
CA LEU A 243 10.00 -5.74 -10.73
C LEU A 243 10.52 -4.81 -11.84
N ARG A 244 11.25 -5.39 -12.80
CA ARG A 244 11.37 -4.82 -14.15
C ARG A 244 10.11 -5.17 -14.93
N ALA A 245 9.33 -4.17 -15.32
CA ALA A 245 8.03 -4.35 -15.95
C ALA A 245 8.12 -4.98 -17.35
N ASN A 246 9.25 -4.84 -18.03
CA ASN A 246 9.51 -5.47 -19.33
C ASN A 246 9.48 -7.01 -19.22
N GLN A 247 8.71 -7.65 -20.11
CA GLN A 247 8.52 -9.11 -20.15
C GLN A 247 9.80 -9.93 -20.24
N THR A 248 10.84 -9.40 -20.85
CA THR A 248 12.10 -10.14 -21.05
C THR A 248 13.03 -10.10 -19.83
N LEU A 249 12.84 -9.15 -18.91
CA LEU A 249 13.80 -8.84 -17.84
C LEU A 249 13.23 -8.99 -16.43
N THR A 250 12.03 -9.57 -16.28
CA THR A 250 11.35 -9.73 -14.98
C THR A 250 12.16 -10.42 -13.88
N LYS A 251 13.10 -11.30 -14.25
CA LYS A 251 13.95 -12.02 -13.30
C LYS A 251 15.22 -11.25 -12.93
N CYS A 252 15.52 -10.16 -13.63
CA CYS A 252 16.69 -9.35 -13.38
C CYS A 252 16.39 -8.32 -12.28
N PRO A 253 17.28 -8.13 -11.29
CA PRO A 253 17.10 -7.11 -10.28
C PRO A 253 17.18 -5.71 -10.89
N ILE A 254 16.47 -4.75 -10.30
CA ILE A 254 16.72 -3.33 -10.56
C ILE A 254 18.04 -2.96 -9.88
N LEU A 255 18.99 -2.45 -10.68
CA LEU A 255 20.34 -2.13 -10.23
C LEU A 255 20.53 -0.62 -10.18
N VAL A 256 20.01 -0.01 -9.12
CA VAL A 256 20.26 1.41 -8.81
C VAL A 256 21.13 1.46 -7.56
N ASP A 257 22.31 2.08 -7.66
CA ASP A 257 23.21 2.23 -6.51
C ASP A 257 22.56 3.12 -5.44
N SER A 258 22.29 2.56 -4.26
CA SER A 258 21.58 3.26 -3.17
C SER A 258 22.40 4.35 -2.50
N LYS A 259 23.74 4.37 -2.66
CA LYS A 259 24.57 5.43 -2.09
C LYS A 259 24.47 6.70 -2.93
N GLN A 260 24.51 6.55 -4.25
CA GLN A 260 24.44 7.65 -5.21
C GLN A 260 22.99 8.06 -5.47
N ASN A 261 22.07 7.10 -5.48
CA ASN A 261 20.66 7.28 -5.83
C ASN A 261 19.75 6.73 -4.72
N PRO A 262 19.70 7.37 -3.54
CA PRO A 262 18.80 7.01 -2.44
C PRO A 262 17.31 7.26 -2.76
N ALA A 263 17.04 8.03 -3.81
CA ALA A 263 15.72 8.17 -4.43
C ALA A 263 15.88 8.19 -5.95
N PHE A 264 14.92 7.63 -6.68
CA PHE A 264 14.91 7.58 -8.14
C PHE A 264 13.48 7.61 -8.68
N MET A 265 13.33 7.83 -9.99
CA MET A 265 12.07 7.87 -10.71
C MET A 265 11.88 6.58 -11.49
N TYR A 266 10.69 5.99 -11.49
CA TYR A 266 10.41 4.78 -12.26
C TYR A 266 9.01 4.81 -12.87
N ARG A 267 8.88 4.39 -14.13
CA ARG A 267 7.59 4.34 -14.85
C ARG A 267 6.55 3.42 -14.21
N LEU A 268 7.00 2.33 -13.59
CA LEU A 268 6.10 1.40 -12.94
C LEU A 268 5.62 1.97 -11.60
N VAL A 269 4.31 1.95 -11.35
CA VAL A 269 3.74 2.30 -10.04
C VAL A 269 4.02 1.22 -9.00
N GLY A 270 4.38 1.65 -7.80
CA GLY A 270 4.42 0.78 -6.61
C GLY A 270 3.09 0.86 -5.88
N SER A 271 2.36 -0.26 -5.81
CA SER A 271 1.02 -0.33 -5.20
C SER A 271 1.04 -0.51 -3.68
N TRP A 272 2.18 -0.90 -3.09
CA TRP A 272 2.28 -1.04 -1.63
C TRP A 272 2.60 0.30 -0.97
N GLY A 273 1.53 1.06 -0.71
CA GLY A 273 1.59 2.42 -0.21
C GLY A 273 1.86 3.42 -1.32
N PHE A 274 0.79 4.02 -1.85
CA PHE A 274 0.88 5.01 -2.93
C PHE A 274 0.32 6.35 -2.48
N ALA A 275 1.11 7.41 -2.67
CA ALA A 275 0.75 8.79 -2.42
C ALA A 275 0.73 9.55 -3.75
N PRO A 276 -0.40 9.58 -4.47
CA PRO A 276 -0.47 10.28 -5.75
C PRO A 276 -0.46 11.80 -5.57
N LYS A 277 0.07 12.52 -6.57
CA LYS A 277 -0.17 13.98 -6.64
C LYS A 277 -1.65 14.24 -6.90
N ALA A 278 -2.22 15.20 -6.19
CA ALA A 278 -3.65 15.51 -6.26
C ALA A 278 -4.16 15.77 -7.69
N ALA A 279 -3.43 16.59 -8.46
CA ALA A 279 -3.78 16.89 -9.85
C ALA A 279 -3.71 15.65 -10.75
N VAL A 280 -2.68 14.82 -10.57
CA VAL A 280 -2.49 13.58 -11.36
C VAL A 280 -3.58 12.56 -11.03
N TRP A 281 -3.92 12.41 -9.74
CA TRP A 281 -5.00 11.51 -9.33
C TRP A 281 -6.35 11.93 -9.90
N ARG A 282 -6.66 13.24 -9.88
CA ARG A 282 -7.88 13.78 -10.51
C ARG A 282 -7.96 13.38 -11.98
N ASP A 283 -6.89 13.63 -12.73
CA ASP A 283 -6.83 13.39 -14.16
C ASP A 283 -6.92 11.88 -14.46
N PHE A 284 -6.32 11.06 -13.60
CA PHE A 284 -6.45 9.61 -13.66
C PHE A 284 -7.89 9.14 -13.40
N LEU A 285 -8.59 9.70 -12.41
CA LEU A 285 -9.98 9.33 -12.15
C LEU A 285 -10.87 9.69 -13.33
N GLU A 286 -10.72 10.89 -13.89
CA GLU A 286 -11.44 11.30 -15.10
C GLU A 286 -11.17 10.33 -16.26
N TYR A 287 -9.89 10.02 -16.50
CA TYR A 287 -9.48 9.03 -17.49
C TYR A 287 -10.13 7.67 -17.24
N TYR A 288 -10.08 7.15 -16.02
CA TYR A 288 -10.67 5.86 -15.67
C TYR A 288 -12.18 5.84 -15.96
N TRP A 289 -12.93 6.86 -15.52
CA TRP A 289 -14.37 6.92 -15.68
C TRP A 289 -14.83 7.08 -17.14
N GLN A 290 -14.03 7.75 -17.98
CA GLN A 290 -14.28 7.82 -19.42
C GLN A 290 -14.08 6.46 -20.10
N HIS A 291 -13.00 5.75 -19.74
CA HIS A 291 -12.62 4.52 -20.45
C HIS A 291 -13.36 3.28 -19.95
N ILE A 292 -13.73 3.20 -18.67
CA ILE A 292 -14.46 2.04 -18.11
C ILE A 292 -15.85 1.86 -18.73
N GLN A 293 -16.43 2.93 -19.30
CA GLN A 293 -17.70 2.88 -20.03
C GLN A 293 -17.59 2.19 -21.39
N ASN A 294 -16.37 2.09 -21.94
CA ASN A 294 -16.11 1.42 -23.20
C ASN A 294 -15.73 -0.06 -22.97
N ALA A 295 -16.67 -0.97 -23.22
CA ALA A 295 -16.49 -2.41 -23.05
C ALA A 295 -15.34 -3.03 -23.88
N THR A 296 -14.89 -2.35 -24.94
CA THR A 296 -13.78 -2.81 -25.80
C THR A 296 -12.43 -2.26 -25.38
N TYR A 297 -12.39 -1.33 -24.43
CA TYR A 297 -11.15 -0.72 -23.98
C TYR A 297 -10.23 -1.76 -23.29
N ASP A 298 -8.95 -1.76 -23.64
CA ASP A 298 -7.91 -2.60 -23.03
C ASP A 298 -6.78 -1.69 -22.51
N PRO A 299 -6.60 -1.56 -21.18
CA PRO A 299 -5.51 -0.78 -20.61
C PRO A 299 -4.14 -1.44 -20.79
N SER A 300 -4.04 -2.60 -21.43
CA SER A 300 -2.76 -3.26 -21.68
C SER A 300 -1.77 -2.37 -22.46
N VAL A 301 -0.49 -2.50 -22.10
CA VAL A 301 0.65 -1.88 -22.77
C VAL A 301 1.54 -3.00 -23.32
N LYS A 302 2.04 -2.81 -24.55
CA LYS A 302 2.85 -3.82 -25.24
C LYS A 302 4.11 -4.14 -24.44
N ASN A 303 4.51 -5.42 -24.42
CA ASN A 303 5.72 -5.92 -23.77
C ASN A 303 5.81 -5.72 -22.24
N LEU A 304 4.71 -5.33 -21.57
CA LEU A 304 4.67 -5.22 -20.12
C LEU A 304 4.08 -6.46 -19.46
N VAL A 305 4.69 -6.86 -18.35
CA VAL A 305 4.30 -8.01 -17.54
C VAL A 305 2.99 -7.77 -16.80
N PRO A 306 2.75 -6.58 -16.21
CA PRO A 306 1.42 -6.21 -15.71
C PRO A 306 0.31 -6.42 -16.75
N SER A 307 0.55 -6.18 -18.03
CA SER A 307 -0.47 -6.42 -19.06
C SER A 307 -0.81 -7.90 -19.23
N SER A 308 0.18 -8.79 -19.14
CA SER A 308 -0.06 -10.23 -19.10
C SER A 308 -0.80 -10.66 -17.82
N TRP A 309 -0.53 -10.00 -16.69
CA TRP A 309 -1.25 -10.25 -15.44
C TRP A 309 -2.71 -9.81 -15.54
N TYR A 310 -2.95 -8.61 -16.06
CA TYR A 310 -4.29 -8.06 -16.29
C TYR A 310 -5.13 -9.00 -17.16
N LYS A 311 -4.58 -9.44 -18.29
CA LYS A 311 -5.29 -10.34 -19.22
C LYS A 311 -5.73 -11.66 -18.58
N ARG A 312 -4.96 -12.22 -17.65
CA ARG A 312 -5.32 -13.45 -16.93
C ARG A 312 -6.42 -13.27 -15.88
N GLN A 313 -6.66 -12.03 -15.44
CA GLN A 313 -7.67 -11.69 -14.43
C GLN A 313 -8.74 -10.73 -14.97
N ARG A 314 -8.84 -10.62 -16.30
CA ARG A 314 -9.78 -9.70 -16.96
C ARG A 314 -11.20 -9.97 -16.47
N GLY A 315 -11.91 -8.91 -16.09
CA GLY A 315 -13.27 -8.99 -15.56
C GLY A 315 -13.38 -9.27 -14.07
N LYS A 316 -12.26 -9.53 -13.35
CA LYS A 316 -12.28 -9.76 -11.89
C LYS A 316 -12.28 -8.48 -11.05
N GLY A 317 -11.95 -7.32 -11.65
CA GLY A 317 -11.91 -6.04 -10.92
C GLY A 317 -10.86 -5.99 -9.81
N THR A 318 -9.70 -6.60 -10.03
CA THR A 318 -8.64 -6.78 -9.03
C THR A 318 -7.39 -5.95 -9.29
N MET A 319 -7.31 -5.20 -10.39
CA MET A 319 -6.02 -4.62 -10.81
C MET A 319 -6.14 -3.19 -11.33
N TRP A 320 -6.47 -2.27 -10.43
CA TRP A 320 -6.47 -0.81 -10.68
C TRP A 320 -5.15 -0.32 -11.25
N THR A 321 -4.03 -0.94 -10.87
CA THR A 321 -2.69 -0.56 -11.31
C THR A 321 -2.54 -0.65 -12.83
N MET A 322 -3.24 -1.54 -13.54
CA MET A 322 -3.13 -1.57 -15.01
C MET A 322 -3.70 -0.29 -15.64
N TRP A 323 -4.82 0.20 -15.11
CA TRP A 323 -5.41 1.46 -15.57
C TRP A 323 -4.46 2.62 -15.32
N PHE A 324 -3.83 2.66 -14.14
CA PHE A 324 -2.86 3.70 -13.81
C PHE A 324 -1.58 3.59 -14.64
N ILE A 325 -1.05 2.38 -14.86
CA ILE A 325 0.10 2.12 -15.73
C ILE A 325 -0.17 2.62 -17.14
N ARG A 326 -1.37 2.35 -17.69
CA ARG A 326 -1.75 2.84 -19.00
C ARG A 326 -1.82 4.36 -19.06
N PHE A 327 -2.46 4.97 -18.07
CA PHE A 327 -2.57 6.42 -17.94
C PHE A 327 -1.19 7.10 -17.89
N CYS A 328 -0.25 6.56 -17.09
CA CYS A 328 1.12 7.06 -17.00
C CYS A 328 1.92 6.82 -18.27
N HIS A 329 1.71 5.68 -18.94
CA HIS A 329 2.37 5.36 -20.20
C HIS A 329 2.05 6.38 -21.30
N GLU A 330 0.78 6.82 -21.39
CA GLU A 330 0.34 7.80 -22.39
C GLU A 330 0.79 9.25 -22.09
N ARG A 331 1.35 9.50 -20.90
CA ARG A 331 1.68 10.85 -20.40
C ARG A 331 3.14 10.99 -19.94
N ASP A 332 3.95 9.96 -20.16
CA ASP A 332 5.34 9.89 -19.72
C ASP A 332 5.53 10.25 -18.23
N LEU A 333 4.67 9.67 -17.39
CA LEU A 333 4.71 9.89 -15.95
C LEU A 333 5.53 8.82 -15.21
N PHE A 334 6.14 9.23 -14.10
CA PHE A 334 7.01 8.44 -13.23
C PHE A 334 6.57 8.52 -11.77
N VAL A 335 6.86 7.47 -11.01
CA VAL A 335 6.67 7.43 -9.56
C VAL A 335 8.02 7.52 -8.88
N VAL A 336 8.09 8.28 -7.78
CA VAL A 336 9.31 8.38 -6.97
C VAL A 336 9.41 7.17 -6.04
N TYR A 337 10.57 6.52 -6.05
CA TYR A 337 10.92 5.39 -5.19
C TYR A 337 12.06 5.75 -4.23
N GLY A 338 11.99 5.20 -3.02
CA GLY A 338 13.12 5.16 -2.09
C GLY A 338 14.03 3.96 -2.36
N ASN A 339 15.34 4.14 -2.16
CA ASN A 339 16.35 3.11 -2.37
C ASN A 339 17.29 3.02 -1.17
N PHE A 340 16.93 2.19 -0.20
CA PHE A 340 17.60 2.16 1.10
C PHE A 340 18.15 0.78 1.42
N VAL A 341 19.15 0.75 2.29
CA VAL A 341 19.75 -0.50 2.78
C VAL A 341 20.05 -0.41 4.27
N ALA A 342 19.83 -1.48 5.02
CA ALA A 342 20.30 -1.59 6.39
C ALA A 342 21.65 -2.28 6.44
N ASP A 343 22.47 -1.88 7.41
CA ASP A 343 23.68 -2.62 7.74
C ASP A 343 23.32 -3.79 8.66
N VAL A 344 23.55 -5.02 8.21
CA VAL A 344 23.40 -6.21 9.04
C VAL A 344 24.79 -6.70 9.44
N GLN A 345 25.01 -6.91 10.75
CA GLN A 345 26.19 -7.63 11.22
C GLN A 345 26.10 -9.08 10.72
N GLY A 346 26.98 -9.46 9.79
CA GLY A 346 27.16 -10.85 9.40
C GLY A 346 27.77 -11.66 10.54
N LYS A 347 27.66 -13.00 10.44
CA LYS A 347 28.39 -13.92 11.33
C LYS A 347 29.91 -13.77 11.20
N ASP A 348 30.37 -13.39 10.01
CA ASP A 348 31.74 -12.94 9.77
C ASP A 348 31.78 -11.41 9.88
N ARG A 349 32.90 -10.85 10.34
CA ARG A 349 33.13 -9.41 10.60
C ARG A 349 32.91 -8.45 9.40
N HIS A 350 32.33 -8.92 8.30
CA HIS A 350 31.92 -8.13 7.14
C HIS A 350 30.46 -7.67 7.29
N ARG A 351 30.26 -6.35 7.25
CA ARG A 351 28.94 -5.71 7.26
C ARG A 351 28.26 -5.98 5.91
N LYS A 352 27.18 -6.78 5.89
CA LYS A 352 26.39 -7.01 4.68
C LYS A 352 25.27 -5.98 4.64
N ARG A 353 25.21 -5.19 3.57
CA ARG A 353 24.10 -4.25 3.35
C ARG A 353 22.92 -5.00 2.75
N THR A 354 21.78 -5.00 3.42
CA THR A 354 20.54 -5.62 2.94
C THR A 354 19.55 -4.55 2.52
N PRO A 355 18.86 -4.68 1.39
CA PRO A 355 17.81 -3.74 1.02
C PRO A 355 16.68 -3.72 2.05
N VAL A 356 16.16 -2.52 2.31
CA VAL A 356 15.00 -2.29 3.20
C VAL A 356 13.92 -1.46 2.48
N THR A 357 12.71 -1.43 3.03
CA THR A 357 11.53 -0.80 2.42
C THR A 357 10.86 0.19 3.37
N LEU A 358 10.04 1.10 2.84
CA LEU A 358 9.19 1.98 3.64
C LEU A 358 7.83 1.35 3.95
N ALA A 359 7.36 0.42 3.12
CA ALA A 359 6.23 -0.46 3.42
C ALA A 359 6.60 -1.90 3.08
N ALA A 360 6.47 -2.78 4.07
CA ALA A 360 6.68 -4.21 3.92
C ALA A 360 5.32 -4.89 3.75
N ASN A 361 5.19 -5.75 2.75
CA ASN A 361 4.02 -6.60 2.58
C ASN A 361 4.22 -7.91 3.35
N TRP A 362 3.22 -8.32 4.12
CA TRP A 362 3.30 -9.51 4.99
C TRP A 362 3.02 -10.83 4.28
N ARG A 363 2.74 -10.78 2.97
CA ARG A 363 2.56 -11.94 2.10
C ARG A 363 1.52 -12.91 2.64
N GLU A 364 0.46 -12.34 3.20
CA GLU A 364 -0.67 -13.04 3.78
C GLU A 364 -1.62 -13.52 2.68
N SER A 365 -2.40 -14.55 2.99
CA SER A 365 -3.39 -15.07 2.05
C SER A 365 -4.34 -13.96 1.58
N GLY A 366 -4.54 -13.87 0.27
CA GLY A 366 -5.31 -12.80 -0.37
C GLY A 366 -5.16 -12.83 -1.89
N VAL A 367 -5.40 -11.70 -2.56
CA VAL A 367 -5.33 -11.62 -4.03
C VAL A 367 -3.92 -11.93 -4.57
N HIS A 368 -2.88 -11.65 -3.78
CA HIS A 368 -1.48 -11.76 -4.20
C HIS A 368 -0.78 -13.04 -3.74
N TYR A 369 -1.25 -13.70 -2.68
CA TYR A 369 -0.62 -14.89 -2.13
C TYR A 369 -1.67 -15.94 -1.77
N ASN A 370 -1.45 -17.18 -2.23
CA ASN A 370 -2.31 -18.34 -1.94
C ASN A 370 -1.56 -19.33 -1.03
N SER A 371 -1.14 -18.88 0.16
CA SER A 371 -0.48 -19.75 1.14
C SER A 371 -1.36 -19.97 2.37
N LEU A 372 -1.33 -21.19 2.92
CA LEU A 372 -2.04 -21.54 4.16
C LEU A 372 -1.50 -20.77 5.39
N PHE A 373 -0.31 -20.18 5.29
CA PHE A 373 0.35 -19.43 6.35
C PHE A 373 0.95 -18.13 5.80
N ALA A 374 1.00 -17.09 6.64
CA ALA A 374 1.71 -15.85 6.33
C ALA A 374 3.21 -16.14 6.15
N GLN A 375 3.81 -15.59 5.09
CA GLN A 375 5.25 -15.82 4.80
C GLN A 375 6.16 -14.82 5.51
N GLY A 376 5.56 -13.92 6.31
CA GLY A 376 6.23 -12.79 6.94
C GLY A 376 6.55 -11.69 5.94
N ARG A 377 7.20 -10.63 6.42
CA ARG A 377 7.61 -9.49 5.59
C ARG A 377 8.42 -9.92 4.37
N ASP A 378 8.20 -9.23 3.26
CA ASP A 378 8.99 -9.34 2.04
C ASP A 378 10.38 -8.68 2.17
N PHE A 379 10.46 -7.55 2.90
CA PHE A 379 11.70 -6.87 3.27
C PHE A 379 11.63 -6.33 4.71
N ASP A 380 12.79 -6.12 5.32
CA ASP A 380 12.86 -5.36 6.57
C ASP A 380 12.52 -3.88 6.33
N LEU A 381 11.95 -3.25 7.34
CA LEU A 381 11.60 -1.83 7.31
C LEU A 381 12.84 -0.95 7.49
N LEU A 382 12.85 0.20 6.82
CA LEU A 382 13.80 1.26 7.11
C LEU A 382 13.60 1.72 8.56
N SER A 383 14.62 1.58 9.39
CA SER A 383 14.57 1.97 10.80
C SER A 383 15.03 3.42 11.01
N MET A 384 14.75 3.96 12.21
CA MET A 384 15.21 5.30 12.61
C MET A 384 16.74 5.46 12.53
N ASP A 385 17.51 4.39 12.78
CA ASP A 385 18.98 4.43 12.69
C ASP A 385 19.48 4.70 11.26
N ALA A 386 18.66 4.38 10.27
CA ALA A 386 18.94 4.59 8.86
C ALA A 386 18.31 5.88 8.30
N ARG A 387 17.77 6.76 9.15
CA ARG A 387 17.14 8.05 8.77
C ARG A 387 18.01 8.92 7.88
N SER A 388 19.34 8.89 8.06
CA SER A 388 20.30 9.65 7.25
C SER A 388 20.34 9.24 5.77
N GLN A 389 19.75 8.09 5.41
CA GLN A 389 19.64 7.65 4.02
C GLN A 389 18.53 8.36 3.25
N ILE A 390 17.57 8.99 3.92
CA ILE A 390 16.51 9.77 3.26
C ILE A 390 17.13 11.07 2.75
N ARG A 391 17.48 11.03 1.46
CA ARG A 391 18.10 12.11 0.70
C ARG A 391 17.52 12.13 -0.71
N PHE A 392 17.50 13.30 -1.32
CA PHE A 392 16.90 13.53 -2.62
C PHE A 392 17.94 14.18 -3.55
N PRO A 393 18.59 13.40 -4.44
CA PRO A 393 19.55 13.94 -5.40
C PRO A 393 18.92 15.03 -6.28
N LEU A 394 19.64 16.12 -6.56
CA LEU A 394 19.16 17.17 -7.47
C LEU A 394 18.85 16.65 -8.89
N ARG A 395 19.52 15.57 -9.30
CA ARG A 395 19.32 14.90 -10.58
C ARG A 395 19.04 13.42 -10.31
N PRO A 396 17.79 13.04 -9.99
CA PRO A 396 17.45 11.64 -9.77
C PRO A 396 17.57 10.87 -11.08
N VAL A 397 17.98 9.60 -10.99
CA VAL A 397 17.93 8.68 -12.14
C VAL A 397 16.47 8.37 -12.48
N PHE A 398 16.15 8.35 -13.78
CA PHE A 398 14.86 7.90 -14.30
C PHE A 398 15.02 6.51 -14.90
N LEU A 399 14.17 5.58 -14.52
CA LEU A 399 14.14 4.22 -15.04
C LEU A 399 12.98 4.02 -16.00
N ASP A 400 13.26 3.41 -17.15
CA ASP A 400 12.22 2.95 -18.09
C ASP A 400 11.63 1.61 -17.64
N TRP A 401 10.64 1.07 -18.36
CA TRP A 401 9.93 -0.16 -18.04
C TRP A 401 10.83 -1.40 -17.85
N ASP A 402 12.01 -1.42 -18.45
CA ASP A 402 13.01 -2.48 -18.26
C ASP A 402 13.86 -2.32 -16.99
N GLY A 403 13.66 -1.24 -16.24
CA GLY A 403 14.41 -0.90 -15.04
C GLY A 403 15.82 -0.40 -15.32
N GLU A 404 16.15 -0.06 -16.56
CA GLU A 404 17.41 0.57 -16.93
C GLU A 404 17.29 2.11 -16.90
N PRO A 405 18.38 2.83 -16.59
CA PRO A 405 18.43 4.28 -16.68
C PRO A 405 18.09 4.79 -18.08
N MET A 406 17.20 5.78 -18.14
CA MET A 406 16.91 6.54 -19.35
C MET A 406 18.04 7.51 -19.67
N ASN A 407 18.35 7.68 -20.96
CA ASN A 407 19.31 8.68 -21.42
C ASN A 407 18.71 10.09 -21.34
N ASP A 408 19.51 11.11 -21.04
CA ASP A 408 19.04 12.51 -20.90
C ASP A 408 18.27 13.02 -22.13
N LEU A 409 18.60 12.54 -23.34
CA LEU A 409 17.91 12.89 -24.59
C LEU A 409 16.47 12.37 -24.68
N THR A 410 16.10 11.37 -23.88
CA THR A 410 14.72 10.84 -23.78
C THR A 410 13.91 11.50 -22.67
N LEU A 411 14.52 12.42 -21.92
CA LEU A 411 13.91 13.15 -20.80
C LEU A 411 13.68 14.63 -21.09
N LEU A 412 14.24 15.14 -22.20
CA LEU A 412 13.99 16.47 -22.80
C LEU A 412 12.79 16.38 -23.75
#